data_AF-A0A2E7MJJ9-F1
#
_entry.id   AF-A0A2E7MJJ9-F1
#
_cell.length_a   1.000
_cell.length_b   1.000
_cell.length_c   1.000
_cell.angle_alpha   90.00
_cell.angle_beta   90.00
_cell.angle_gamma   90.00
#
_symmetry.space_group_name_H-M   'P 1'
#
loop_
_entity.id
_entity.type
_entity.pdbx_description
1 polymer ?
#
loop_
_entity_poly.entity_id
_entity_poly.type
_entity_poly.pdbx_seq_one_letter_code
_entity_poly.pdbx_strand_id
1 'polypeptide(L)' 'MCQDESIIDLEVVCTTQYEPVCGCDGVTYNNSCEAFNIYGIIAYSEGACN' A
#
# COMPACT_ATOMS: atom_id res chain seq x y z
N MET A 1 11.14 -9.63 1.14
CA MET A 1 11.37 -8.18 1.15
C MET A 1 10.03 -7.49 1.29
N CYS A 2 10.00 -6.37 2.02
CA CYS A 2 8.76 -5.71 2.47
C CYS A 2 8.31 -4.61 1.49
N GLN A 3 9.27 -3.81 1.04
CA GLN A 3 9.10 -2.73 0.08
C GLN A 3 9.97 -2.99 -1.17
N ASP A 4 9.48 -2.53 -2.31
CA ASP A 4 10.18 -2.47 -3.58
C ASP A 4 9.91 -1.12 -4.24
N GLU A 5 10.94 -0.27 -4.28
CA GLU A 5 10.86 1.09 -4.79
C GLU A 5 10.72 1.15 -6.31
N SER A 6 11.03 0.06 -7.03
CA SER A 6 10.94 0.02 -8.50
C SER A 6 9.50 0.03 -9.02
N ILE A 7 8.53 -0.18 -8.13
CA ILE A 7 7.10 -0.23 -8.42
C ILE A 7 6.39 1.08 -8.09
N ILE A 8 7.12 2.06 -7.54
CA ILE A 8 6.54 3.36 -7.21
C ILE A 8 6.22 4.11 -8.50
N ASP A 9 4.93 4.34 -8.73
CA ASP A 9 4.35 5.07 -9.84
C ASP A 9 3.44 6.18 -9.30
N LEU A 10 3.88 7.43 -9.44
CA LEU A 10 3.14 8.62 -8.99
C LEU A 10 2.06 9.06 -10.00
N GLU A 11 2.03 8.47 -11.19
CA GLU A 11 1.00 8.73 -12.21
C GLU A 11 -0.17 7.75 -12.11
N VAL A 12 -0.05 6.71 -11.28
CA VAL A 12 -1.12 5.74 -11.03
C VAL A 12 -2.33 6.43 -10.39
N VAL A 13 -3.51 6.10 -10.90
CA VAL A 13 -4.77 6.55 -10.31
C VAL A 13 -5.41 5.38 -9.57
N CYS A 14 -5.22 5.36 -8.25
CA CYS A 14 -5.91 4.42 -7.38
C CYS A 14 -7.34 4.88 -7.10
N THR A 15 -8.23 3.91 -6.85
CA THR A 15 -9.58 4.20 -6.37
C THR A 15 -9.51 4.91 -5.02
N THR A 16 -10.45 5.82 -4.75
CA THR A 16 -10.59 6.46 -3.43
C THR A 16 -11.38 5.59 -2.43
N GLN A 17 -11.65 4.33 -2.79
CA GLN A 17 -12.31 3.38 -1.91
C GLN A 17 -11.42 3.09 -0.70
N TYR A 18 -12.03 3.15 0.48
CA TYR A 18 -11.37 2.85 1.74
C TYR A 18 -11.47 1.37 2.04
N GLU A 19 -10.38 0.65 1.79
CA GLU A 19 -10.19 -0.78 2.03
C GLU A 19 -8.80 -0.97 2.66
N PRO A 20 -8.64 -0.60 3.94
CA PRO A 20 -7.32 -0.38 4.51
C PRO A 20 -6.48 -1.65 4.51
N VAL A 21 -5.17 -1.47 4.34
CA VAL A 21 -4.19 -2.54 4.46
C VAL A 21 -3.07 -2.12 5.41
N CYS A 22 -2.54 -3.07 6.17
CA CYS A 22 -1.42 -2.86 7.07
C CYS A 22 -0.16 -3.34 6.37
N GLY A 23 0.74 -2.40 6.06
CA GLY A 23 2.04 -2.70 5.49
C GLY A 23 2.92 -3.45 6.48
N CYS A 24 3.88 -4.18 5.94
CA CYS A 24 4.97 -4.81 6.71
C CYS A 24 5.88 -3.79 7.43
N ASP A 25 5.77 -2.50 7.10
CA ASP A 25 6.39 -1.37 7.79
C ASP A 25 5.58 -0.85 8.98
N GLY A 26 4.39 -1.42 9.23
CA GLY A 26 3.48 -1.02 10.29
C GLY A 26 2.65 0.22 9.98
N VAL A 27 2.62 0.65 8.71
CA VAL A 27 1.81 1.79 8.25
C VAL A 27 0.48 1.28 7.67
N THR A 28 -0.61 1.97 8.01
CA THR A 28 -1.91 1.71 7.38
C THR A 28 -2.06 2.56 6.13
N TYR A 29 -2.38 1.91 5.00
CA TYR A 29 -2.68 2.56 3.72
C TYR A 29 -4.18 2.53 3.46
N ASN A 30 -4.71 3.47 2.67
CA ASN A 30 -6.16 3.55 2.45
C ASN A 30 -6.69 2.36 1.64
N ASN A 31 -5.85 1.82 0.75
CA ASN A 31 -6.10 0.59 0.02
C ASN A 31 -4.82 -0.07 -0.50
N SER A 32 -4.98 -1.29 -1.00
CA SER A 32 -3.91 -2.09 -1.60
C SER A 32 -3.26 -1.43 -2.82
N CYS A 33 -4.03 -0.68 -3.61
CA CYS A 33 -3.50 0.04 -4.77
C CYS A 33 -2.51 1.12 -4.33
N GLU A 34 -2.88 1.91 -3.32
CA GLU A 34 -2.03 2.96 -2.76
C GLU A 34 -0.76 2.36 -2.15
N ALA A 35 -0.91 1.33 -1.29
CA ALA A 35 0.22 0.63 -0.68
C ALA A 35 1.23 0.13 -1.74
N PHE A 36 0.73 -0.53 -2.79
CA PHE A 36 1.57 -1.15 -3.80
C PHE A 36 2.19 -0.14 -4.78
N ASN A 37 1.36 0.68 -5.43
CA ASN A 37 1.83 1.52 -6.54
C ASN A 37 2.40 2.86 -6.07
N ILE A 38 1.94 3.43 -4.96
CA ILE A 38 2.41 4.77 -4.52
C ILE A 38 3.54 4.64 -3.51
N TYR A 39 3.52 3.59 -2.68
CA TYR A 39 4.52 3.39 -1.62
C TYR A 39 5.45 2.19 -1.83
N GLY A 40 5.20 1.35 -2.85
CA GLY A 40 6.04 0.20 -3.15
C GLY A 40 5.94 -0.94 -2.12
N ILE A 41 4.89 -0.97 -1.30
CA ILE A 41 4.69 -2.02 -0.28
C ILE A 41 4.10 -3.25 -0.95
N ILE A 42 4.90 -4.30 -1.06
CA ILE A 42 4.51 -5.57 -1.70
C ILE A 42 4.02 -6.62 -0.70
N ALA A 43 4.23 -6.38 0.59
CA ALA A 43 3.78 -7.25 1.67
C ALA A 43 2.89 -6.46 2.63
N TYR A 44 1.61 -6.76 2.62
CA TYR A 44 0.61 -6.15 3.49
C TYR A 44 -0.47 -7.16 3.85
N SER A 45 -1.16 -6.94 4.97
CA SER A 45 -2.35 -7.69 5.37
C SER A 45 -3.61 -6.85 5.21
N GLU A 46 -4.75 -7.49 4.98
CA GLU A 46 -6.04 -6.81 5.00
C GLU A 46 -6.35 -6.21 6.37
N GLY A 47 -6.95 -5.02 6.38
CA GLY A 47 -7.29 -4.26 7.58
C GLY A 47 -6.22 -3.24 7.98
N ALA A 48 -6.60 -2.32 8.86
CA ALA A 48 -5.67 -1.36 9.45
C ALA A 48 -4.70 -2.03 10.43
N CYS A 49 -3.54 -1.41 10.66
CA CYS A 49 -2.63 -1.82 11.72
C CYS A 49 -3.24 -1.58 13.12
N ASN A 50 -2.77 -2.35 14.11
CA ASN A 50 -3.21 -2.26 15.51
C ASN A 50 -2.38 -1.28 16.34
#